data_AF-A0A242NM31-F1
#
_entry.id   AF-A0A242NM31-F1
#
_cell.length_a   1.000
_cell.length_b   1.000
_cell.length_c   1.000
_cell.angle_alpha   90.00
_cell.angle_beta   90.00
_cell.angle_gamma   90.00
#
_symmetry.space_group_name_H-M   'P 1'
#
loop_
_entity.id
_entity.type
_entity.pdbx_description
1 polymer ?
#
loop_
_entity_poly.entity_id
_entity_poly.type
_entity_poly.pdbx_seq_one_letter_code
_entity_poly.pdbx_strand_id
1 'polypeptide(L)' 'MTYCSDDLLNSNFYIIVVPTPIDSKNKPDLSCLFSATETIARKLKKEDIVVYESTVYPGVTKELCIPLLERVS' A
#
# COMPACT_ATOMS: atom_id res chain seq x y z
N MET A 1 3.72 4.03 -12.51
CA MET A 1 5.16 4.31 -12.37
C MET A 1 5.26 5.78 -11.98
N THR A 2 5.49 6.08 -10.70
CA THR A 2 5.51 7.45 -10.18
C THR A 2 6.89 8.05 -10.44
N TYR A 3 6.95 9.20 -11.11
CA TYR A 3 8.21 9.88 -11.43
C TYR A 3 8.55 10.97 -10.39
N CYS A 4 7.53 11.54 -9.73
CA CYS A 4 7.64 12.40 -8.56
C CYS A 4 6.51 12.10 -7.56
N SER A 5 6.76 12.24 -6.24
CA SER A 5 5.75 11.99 -5.22
C SER A 5 4.57 12.97 -5.27
N ASP A 6 4.74 14.17 -5.85
CA ASP A 6 3.67 15.17 -5.98
C ASP A 6 2.63 14.80 -7.05
N ASP A 7 3.00 13.95 -8.02
CA ASP A 7 2.09 13.47 -9.06
C ASP A 7 0.90 12.69 -8.47
N LEU A 8 1.10 12.12 -7.27
CA LEU A 8 0.06 11.41 -6.52
C LEU A 8 -1.10 12.33 -6.13
N LEU A 9 -0.89 13.64 -5.94
CA LEU A 9 -1.96 14.56 -5.53
C LEU A 9 -3.08 14.70 -6.56
N ASN A 10 -2.80 14.41 -7.83
CA ASN A 10 -3.77 14.49 -8.92
C ASN A 10 -4.40 13.13 -9.27
N SER A 11 -4.01 12.08 -8.55
CA SER A 11 -4.52 10.72 -8.75
C SER A 11 -5.69 10.43 -7.79
N ASN A 12 -6.59 9.55 -8.20
CA ASN A 12 -7.69 9.04 -7.37
C ASN A 12 -7.77 7.50 -7.37
N PHE A 13 -6.86 6.84 -8.10
CA PHE A 13 -6.79 5.40 -8.22
C PHE A 13 -5.34 4.95 -8.09
N TYR A 14 -5.07 4.08 -7.12
CA TYR A 14 -3.73 3.66 -6.76
C TYR A 14 -3.64 2.14 -6.79
N ILE A 15 -2.66 1.62 -7.55
CA ILE A 15 -2.37 0.18 -7.61
C ILE A 15 -1.00 -0.07 -6.97
N ILE A 16 -0.97 -0.88 -5.92
CA ILE A 16 0.25 -1.21 -5.18
C ILE A 16 0.74 -2.60 -5.60
N VAL A 17 1.84 -2.59 -6.37
CA VAL A 17 2.50 -3.79 -6.93
C VAL A 17 3.98 -3.75 -6.57
N VAL A 18 4.28 -4.03 -5.30
CA VAL A 18 5.64 -4.01 -4.75
C VAL A 18 6.06 -5.42 -4.38
N PRO A 19 7.37 -5.71 -4.33
CA PRO A 19 7.84 -7.04 -3.95
C PRO A 19 7.44 -7.37 -2.50
N THR A 20 7.07 -8.63 -2.30
CA THR A 20 6.79 -9.23 -0.99
C THR A 20 7.70 -10.46 -0.85
N PRO A 21 9.02 -10.26 -0.65
CA PRO A 21 9.97 -11.36 -0.59
C PRO A 21 9.67 -12.24 0.61
N ILE A 22 10.03 -13.52 0.52
CA ILE A 22 9.77 -14.49 1.58
C ILE A 22 11.03 -14.68 2.42
N ASP A 23 10.88 -14.68 3.75
CA ASP A 23 11.96 -14.92 4.69
C ASP A 23 12.29 -16.42 4.86
N SER A 24 13.32 -16.74 5.66
CA SER A 24 13.73 -18.12 5.94
C SER A 24 12.69 -18.96 6.69
N LYS A 25 11.62 -18.33 7.20
CA LYS A 25 10.49 -18.97 7.89
C LYS A 25 9.24 -19.05 7.00
N ASN A 26 9.39 -18.85 5.68
CA ASN A 26 8.29 -18.82 4.72
C ASN A 26 7.24 -17.73 5.00
N LYS A 27 7.63 -16.62 5.64
CA LYS A 27 6.76 -15.47 5.86
C LYS A 27 7.07 -14.37 4.85
N PRO A 28 6.06 -13.75 4.24
CA PRO A 28 6.29 -12.61 3.38
C PRO A 28 6.73 -11.41 4.23
N ASP A 29 7.79 -10.74 3.80
CA ASP A 29 8.15 -9.42 4.28
C ASP A 29 7.23 -8.39 3.61
N LEU A 30 6.44 -7.69 4.42
CA LEU A 30 5.48 -6.69 4.01
C LEU A 30 6.04 -5.26 4.14
N SER A 31 7.33 -5.09 4.44
CA SER A 31 7.96 -3.77 4.61
C SER A 31 7.76 -2.86 3.39
N CYS A 32 7.99 -3.37 2.18
CA CYS A 32 7.76 -2.62 0.94
C CYS A 32 6.28 -2.25 0.76
N LEU A 33 5.36 -3.17 1.10
CA LEU A 33 3.92 -2.95 1.04
C LEU A 33 3.51 -1.79 1.95
N PHE A 34 3.94 -1.83 3.21
CA PHE A 34 3.60 -0.79 4.19
C PHE A 34 4.22 0.55 3.83
N SER A 35 5.46 0.58 3.36
CA SER A 35 6.09 1.82 2.91
C SER A 35 5.34 2.46 1.73
N ALA A 36 4.86 1.65 0.78
CA ALA A 36 4.04 2.14 -0.32
C ALA A 36 2.67 2.64 0.16
N THR A 37 2.01 1.88 1.04
CA THR A 37 0.75 2.29 1.66
C THR A 37 0.88 3.61 2.40
N GLU A 38 1.90 3.80 3.25
CA GLU A 38 2.13 5.05 3.97
C GLU A 38 2.38 6.24 3.03
N THR A 39 3.08 6.03 1.93
CA THR A 39 3.36 7.07 0.94
C THR A 39 2.07 7.59 0.30
N ILE A 40 1.15 6.68 -0.04
CA ILE A 40 -0.14 7.01 -0.64
C ILE A 40 -1.11 7.57 0.41
N ALA A 41 -1.12 7.01 1.62
CA ALA A 41 -2.01 7.42 2.71
C ALA A 41 -1.92 8.92 3.02
N ARG A 42 -0.71 9.49 3.01
CA ARG A 42 -0.47 10.94 3.26
C ARG A 42 -1.10 11.86 2.22
N LYS A 43 -1.49 11.33 1.07
CA LYS A 43 -2.06 12.08 -0.07
C LYS A 43 -3.46 11.62 -0.44
N LEU A 44 -4.00 10.65 0.31
CA LEU A 44 -5.29 10.05 0.04
C LEU A 44 -6.39 11.07 0.32
N LYS A 45 -7.34 11.16 -0.61
CA LYS A 45 -8.54 11.96 -0.47
C LYS A 45 -9.74 11.06 -0.27
N LYS A 46 -10.82 11.64 0.26
CA LYS A 46 -12.10 10.93 0.32
C LYS A 46 -12.47 10.46 -1.09
N GLU A 47 -12.98 9.23 -1.19
CA GLU A 47 -13.38 8.56 -2.43
C GLU A 47 -12.24 8.02 -3.29
N ASP A 48 -10.97 8.21 -2.90
CA ASP A 48 -9.84 7.55 -3.57
C ASP A 48 -9.89 6.02 -3.40
N ILE A 49 -9.42 5.32 -4.43
CA ILE A 49 -9.43 3.85 -4.48
C ILE A 49 -8.00 3.33 -4.42
N VAL A 50 -7.74 2.39 -3.50
CA VAL A 50 -6.47 1.68 -3.38
C VAL A 50 -6.68 0.20 -3.66
N VAL A 51 -5.94 -0.32 -4.63
CA VAL A 51 -5.92 -1.74 -5.02
C VAL A 51 -4.54 -2.31 -4.71
N TYR A 52 -4.53 -3.48 -4.06
CA TYR A 52 -3.31 -4.22 -3.76
C TYR A 52 -3.21 -5.41 -4.71
N GLU A 53 -2.23 -5.42 -5.61
CA GLU A 53 -1.96 -6.57 -6.50
C GLU A 53 -0.68 -7.34 -6.09
N SER A 54 0.01 -6.85 -5.06
CA SER A 54 1.13 -7.56 -4.45
C SER A 54 0.65 -8.89 -3.86
N THR A 55 1.46 -9.95 -3.95
CA THR A 55 1.08 -11.27 -3.41
C THR A 55 1.13 -11.26 -1.89
N VAL A 56 -0.03 -11.38 -1.24
CA VAL A 56 -0.16 -11.33 0.23
C VAL A 56 -1.00 -12.50 0.74
N TYR A 57 -0.86 -12.81 2.02
CA TYR A 57 -1.75 -13.78 2.67
C TYR A 57 -3.14 -13.16 2.95
N PRO A 58 -4.18 -13.99 3.11
CA PRO A 58 -5.52 -13.51 3.45
C PRO A 58 -5.51 -12.67 4.73
N GLY A 59 -6.27 -11.58 4.74
CA GLY A 59 -6.39 -10.70 5.91
C GLY A 59 -5.51 -9.45 5.85
N VAL A 60 -4.37 -9.47 5.12
CA VAL A 60 -3.43 -8.33 5.05
C VAL A 60 -4.14 -7.01 4.73
N THR A 61 -5.02 -6.99 3.73
CA THR A 61 -5.75 -5.78 3.37
C THR A 61 -6.62 -5.26 4.51
N LYS A 62 -7.44 -6.12 5.12
CA LYS A 62 -8.44 -5.70 6.12
C LYS A 62 -7.84 -5.43 7.49
N GLU A 63 -6.86 -6.22 7.88
CA GLU A 63 -6.33 -6.25 9.24
C GLU A 63 -5.09 -5.38 9.40
N LEU A 64 -4.36 -5.10 8.31
CA LEU A 64 -3.09 -4.35 8.36
C LEU A 64 -3.14 -3.09 7.50
N CYS A 65 -3.54 -3.21 6.23
CA CYS A 65 -3.52 -2.07 5.31
C CYS A 65 -4.61 -1.03 5.63
N ILE A 66 -5.85 -1.45 5.88
CA ILE A 66 -6.94 -0.51 6.24
C ILE A 66 -6.59 0.27 7.51
N PRO A 67 -6.20 -0.35 8.64
CA PRO A 67 -5.82 0.40 9.84
C PRO A 67 -4.62 1.33 9.61
N LEU A 68 -3.67 0.93 8.76
CA LEU A 68 -2.54 1.78 8.40
C LEU A 68 -2.97 3.03 7.62
N LEU A 69 -3.89 2.87 6.65
CA LEU A 69 -4.48 3.98 5.91
C LEU A 69 -5.20 4.93 6.87
N GLU A 70 -6.13 4.42 7.69
CA GLU A 70 -6.92 5.20 8.66
C GLU A 70 -6.05 5.95 9.69
N ARG A 71 -4.89 5.40 10.04
CA ARG A 71 -3.96 6.03 10.99
C ARG A 71 -3.21 7.23 10.38
N VAL A 72 -2.99 7.24 9.07
CA VAL A 72 -2.11 8.21 8.39
C VAL A 72 -2.91 9.29 7.62
N SER A 73 -4.09 8.94 7.09
CA SER A 73 -4.95 9.82 6.29
C SER A 73 -5.96 10.61 7.12
#